data_AF-A0A8T6Y2N8-F1
#
_entry.id   AF-A0A8T6Y2N8-F1
#
_cell.length_a   1.000
_cell.length_b   1.000
_cell.length_c   1.000
_cell.angle_alpha   90.00
_cell.angle_beta   90.00
_cell.angle_gamma   90.00
#
_symmetry.space_group_name_H-M   'P 1'
#
loop_
_entity.id
_entity.type
_entity.pdbx_description
1 polymer ?
#
loop_
_entity_poly.entity_id
_entity_poly.type
_entity_poly.pdbx_seq_one_letter_code
_entity_poly.pdbx_strand_id
1 'polypeptide(L)'
;STLGKLEFSTDALFSVMGRHLARALECKLVADAMEGWISQLDLGSPAYADAKVPDTGEGMGLSEAPRGAVGHWLRVEDSKIA
;
A
#
# COMPACT_ATOMS: atom_id res chain seq x y z
N SER A 1 -7.29 -16.67 -18.09
CA SER A 1 -6.69 -15.49 -17.44
C SER A 1 -7.36 -14.22 -17.98
N THR A 2 -7.22 -13.06 -17.32
CA THR A 2 -7.73 -11.78 -17.88
C THR A 2 -7.07 -11.46 -19.22
N LEU A 3 -5.79 -11.79 -19.40
CA LEU A 3 -5.09 -11.70 -20.68
C LEU A 3 -5.77 -12.52 -21.79
N GLY A 4 -6.15 -13.77 -21.51
CA GLY A 4 -6.85 -14.62 -22.48
C GLY A 4 -8.23 -14.07 -22.90
N LYS A 5 -8.94 -13.36 -22.00
CA LYS A 5 -10.19 -12.66 -22.34
C LYS A 5 -9.97 -11.46 -23.26
N LEU A 6 -8.75 -10.92 -23.30
CA LEU A 6 -8.33 -9.81 -24.14
C LEU A 6 -7.48 -10.27 -25.33
N GLU A 7 -7.40 -11.58 -25.58
CA GLU A 7 -6.62 -12.18 -26.67
C GLU A 7 -5.13 -11.78 -26.65
N PHE A 8 -4.57 -11.51 -25.47
CA PHE A 8 -3.15 -11.18 -25.29
C PHE A 8 -2.33 -12.36 -24.75
N SER A 9 -1.08 -12.48 -25.22
CA SER A 9 -0.07 -13.39 -24.63
C SER A 9 0.58 -12.77 -23.37
N THR A 10 1.34 -13.56 -22.63
CA THR A 10 2.12 -13.10 -21.46
C THR A 10 3.19 -12.07 -21.82
N ASP A 11 3.67 -12.05 -23.06
CA ASP A 11 4.67 -11.09 -23.51
C ASP A 11 4.14 -9.65 -23.49
N ALA A 12 2.80 -9.48 -23.53
CA ALA A 12 2.15 -8.18 -23.47
C ALA A 12 2.16 -7.54 -22.06
N LEU A 13 2.61 -8.25 -21.02
CA LEU A 13 2.61 -7.75 -19.63
C LEU A 13 3.44 -6.47 -19.47
N PHE A 14 4.63 -6.42 -20.09
CA PHE A 14 5.53 -5.26 -20.02
C PHE A 14 5.29 -4.27 -21.17
N SER A 15 4.03 -3.86 -21.34
CA SER A 15 3.62 -2.90 -22.38
C SER A 15 2.80 -1.76 -21.80
N VAL A 16 2.46 -0.77 -22.63
CA VAL A 16 1.50 0.29 -22.25
C VAL A 16 0.17 -0.33 -21.79
N MET A 17 -0.38 -1.24 -22.57
CA MET A 17 -1.65 -1.91 -22.24
C MET A 17 -1.50 -2.84 -21.03
N GLY A 18 -0.36 -3.51 -20.87
CA GLY A 18 -0.06 -4.32 -19.70
C GLY A 18 -0.11 -3.52 -18.38
N ARG A 19 0.44 -2.29 -18.37
CA ARG A 19 0.37 -1.38 -17.21
C ARG A 19 -1.06 -0.92 -16.90
N HIS A 20 -1.89 -0.68 -17.92
CA HIS A 20 -3.30 -0.33 -17.70
C HIS A 20 -4.10 -1.52 -17.15
N LEU A 21 -3.88 -2.70 -17.72
CA LEU A 21 -4.50 -3.93 -17.25
C LEU A 21 -4.12 -4.24 -15.80
N ALA A 22 -2.84 -4.14 -15.44
CA ALA A 22 -2.36 -4.35 -14.08
C ALA A 22 -3.07 -3.41 -13.07
N ARG A 23 -3.19 -2.12 -13.41
CA ARG A 23 -3.88 -1.14 -12.56
C ARG A 23 -5.37 -1.43 -12.41
N ALA A 24 -6.03 -1.88 -13.47
CA ALA A 24 -7.44 -2.27 -13.40
C ALA A 24 -7.65 -3.50 -12.51
N LEU A 25 -6.75 -4.48 -12.61
CA LEU A 25 -6.79 -5.69 -11.77
C LEU A 25 -6.49 -5.39 -10.31
N GLU A 26 -5.48 -4.56 -10.02
CA GLU A 26 -5.16 -4.12 -8.67
C GLU A 26 -6.33 -3.36 -8.03
N CYS A 27 -6.95 -2.44 -8.77
CA CYS A 27 -8.14 -1.72 -8.32
C CYS A 27 -9.26 -2.68 -7.91
N LYS A 28 -9.56 -3.69 -8.74
CA LYS A 28 -10.55 -4.71 -8.40
C LYS A 28 -10.15 -5.51 -7.16
N LEU A 29 -8.88 -5.93 -7.07
CA LEU A 29 -8.39 -6.70 -5.94
C LEU A 29 -8.55 -5.94 -4.62
N VAL A 30 -8.20 -4.65 -4.61
CA VAL A 30 -8.39 -3.78 -3.43
C VAL A 30 -9.88 -3.63 -3.12
N ALA A 31 -10.72 -3.35 -4.12
CA ALA A 31 -12.15 -3.17 -3.92
C ALA A 31 -12.82 -4.44 -3.34
N ASP A 32 -12.47 -5.62 -3.84
CA ASP A 32 -12.98 -6.90 -3.34
C ASP A 32 -12.50 -7.16 -1.89
N ALA A 33 -11.27 -6.75 -1.54
CA ALA A 33 -10.73 -6.89 -0.19
C ALA A 33 -11.38 -5.96 0.84
N MET A 34 -11.85 -4.78 0.42
CA MET A 34 -12.44 -3.77 1.31
C MET A 34 -13.66 -4.29 2.08
N GLU A 35 -14.48 -5.17 1.50
CA GLU A 35 -15.61 -5.79 2.20
C GLU A 35 -15.14 -6.62 3.41
N GLY A 36 -14.08 -7.39 3.22
CA GLY A 36 -13.44 -8.17 4.27
C GLY A 36 -12.85 -7.28 5.37
N TRP A 37 -12.18 -6.20 5.00
CA TRP A 37 -11.61 -5.25 5.97
C TRP A 37 -12.70 -4.57 6.81
N ILE A 38 -13.80 -4.14 6.19
CA ILE A 38 -14.93 -3.56 6.92
C ILE A 38 -15.51 -4.57 7.93
N SER A 39 -15.65 -5.84 7.51
CA SER A 39 -16.18 -6.91 8.36
C SER A 39 -15.28 -7.26 9.55
N GLN A 40 -13.99 -6.91 9.48
CA GLN A 40 -13.00 -7.16 10.55
C GLN A 40 -12.90 -6.01 11.56
N LEU A 41 -13.59 -4.89 11.32
CA LEU A 41 -13.53 -3.74 12.24
C LEU A 41 -14.23 -4.08 13.57
N ASP A 42 -13.49 -3.99 14.66
CA ASP A 42 -14.06 -3.94 16.00
C ASP A 42 -14.29 -2.48 16.41
N LEU A 43 -15.56 -2.06 16.39
CA LEU A 43 -15.96 -0.69 16.71
C LEU A 43 -15.81 -0.34 18.21
N GLY A 44 -15.62 -1.34 19.08
CA GLY A 44 -15.41 -1.13 20.51
C GLY A 44 -13.93 -0.99 20.90
N SER A 45 -13.01 -1.39 20.02
CA SER A 45 -11.58 -1.38 20.31
C SER A 45 -10.95 0.01 20.12
N PRO A 46 -9.92 0.37 20.94
CA PRO A 46 -9.15 1.59 20.73
C PRO A 46 -8.43 1.59 19.37
N ALA A 47 -8.56 2.68 18.60
CA ALA A 47 -7.86 2.86 17.32
C ALA A 47 -6.57 3.70 17.43
N TYR A 48 -6.22 4.16 18.64
CA TYR A 48 -5.09 5.04 18.89
C TYR A 48 -4.37 4.65 20.18
N ALA A 49 -3.04 4.72 20.16
CA ALA A 49 -2.17 4.60 21.31
C ALA A 49 -1.31 5.86 21.43
N ASP A 50 -1.24 6.43 22.63
CA ASP A 50 -0.41 7.60 22.92
C ASP A 50 1.08 7.23 22.79
N ALA A 51 1.85 8.10 22.13
CA ALA A 51 3.28 7.94 21.96
C ALA A 51 3.98 9.28 22.15
N LYS A 52 5.05 9.28 22.94
CA LYS A 52 5.91 10.45 23.14
C LYS A 52 6.97 10.53 22.05
N VAL A 53 7.28 11.73 21.60
CA VAL A 53 8.43 11.96 20.71
C VAL A 53 9.71 11.60 21.50
N PRO A 54 10.56 10.70 20.98
CA PRO A 54 11.80 10.33 21.66
C PRO A 54 12.85 11.45 21.51
N ASP A 55 13.75 11.58 22.48
CA ASP A 55 14.89 12.51 22.35
C ASP A 55 15.82 12.12 21.20
N THR A 56 16.09 10.82 21.05
CA THR A 56 16.83 10.25 19.92
C THR A 56 16.15 8.98 19.39
N GLY A 57 16.22 8.75 18.08
CA GLY A 57 15.69 7.52 17.49
C GLY A 57 15.82 7.46 15.97
N GLU A 58 15.68 6.26 15.42
CA GLU A 58 15.59 6.04 13.98
C GLU A 58 14.48 5.04 13.64
N GLY A 59 13.86 5.22 12.49
CA GLY A 59 12.79 4.35 12.03
C GLY A 59 12.52 4.47 10.54
N MET A 60 11.83 3.47 9.99
CA MET A 60 11.37 3.50 8.61
C MET A 60 9.92 3.05 8.51
N GLY A 61 9.16 3.73 7.65
CA GLY A 61 7.82 3.32 7.23
C GLY A 61 7.86 2.90 5.77
N LEU A 62 7.56 1.62 5.50
CA LEU A 62 7.52 1.05 4.15
C LEU A 62 6.09 0.74 3.75
N SER A 63 5.72 1.08 2.51
CA SER A 63 4.39 0.80 1.97
C SER A 63 4.43 0.74 0.43
N GLU A 64 3.28 0.46 -0.18
CA GLU A 64 3.07 0.60 -1.62
C GLU A 64 2.12 1.78 -1.84
N ALA A 65 2.61 2.84 -2.48
CA ALA A 65 1.73 3.89 -2.98
C ALA A 65 0.99 3.36 -4.23
N PRO A 66 -0.10 4.02 -4.69
CA PRO A 66 -0.82 3.60 -5.91
C PRO A 66 0.00 3.58 -7.21
N ARG A 67 1.29 3.96 -7.16
CA ARG A 67 2.20 4.02 -8.30
C ARG A 67 3.46 3.16 -8.11
N GLY A 68 3.53 2.39 -7.02
CA GLY A 68 4.66 1.53 -6.65
C GLY A 68 5.22 1.84 -5.25
N ALA A 69 6.34 1.19 -4.94
CA ALA A 69 6.96 1.21 -3.63
C ALA A 69 7.25 2.63 -3.12
N VAL A 70 6.95 2.86 -1.84
CA VAL A 70 7.28 4.10 -1.12
C VAL A 70 7.85 3.78 0.24
N GLY A 71 8.87 4.52 0.64
CA GLY A 71 9.46 4.43 1.98
C GLY A 71 9.77 5.81 2.52
N HIS A 72 9.55 6.00 3.82
CA HIS A 72 10.02 7.16 4.57
C HIS A 72 11.00 6.69 5.64
N TRP A 73 12.11 7.40 5.79
CA TRP A 73 13.11 7.17 6.82
C TRP A 73 13.19 8.40 7.70
N LEU A 74 13.18 8.20 9.01
CA LEU A 74 13.19 9.27 9.98
C LEU A 74 14.32 9.03 10.98
N ARG A 75 15.08 10.10 11.24
CA ARG A 75 15.98 10.20 12.37
C ARG A 75 15.51 11.35 13.26
N VAL A 76 15.57 11.14 14.56
CA VAL A 76 15.23 12.13 15.57
C VAL A 76 16.44 12.37 16.46
N GLU A 77 16.75 13.64 16.70
CA GLU A 77 17.75 14.13 17.67
C GLU A 77 17.21 15.39 18.35
N ASP A 78 17.46 15.56 19.65
CA ASP A 78 16.89 16.63 20.48
C ASP A 78 15.38 16.80 20.30
N SER A 79 14.66 15.68 20.22
CA SER A 79 13.20 15.62 19.98
C SER A 79 12.75 16.31 18.68
N LYS A 80 13.64 16.42 17.68
CA LYS A 80 13.38 17.02 16.36
C LYS A 80 13.86 16.12 15.23
N ILE A 81 13.33 16.36 14.03
CA ILE A 81 13.85 15.73 12.80
C ILE A 81 15.30 16.20 12.59
N ALA A 82 16.22 15.25 12.46
CA ALA A 82 17.65 15.45 12.24
C ALA A 82 18.03 15.25 10.76
#